data_AF-A0A1I2C989-F1
#
_entry.id   AF-A0A1I2C989-F1
#
_cell.length_a   1.000
_cell.length_b   1.000
_cell.length_c   1.000
_cell.angle_alpha   90.00
_cell.angle_beta   90.00
_cell.angle_gamma   90.00
#
_symmetry.space_group_name_H-M   'P 1'
#
loop_
_entity.id
_entity.type
_entity.pdbx_description
1 polymer ?
#
loop_
_entity_poly.entity_id
_entity_poly.type
_entity_poly.pdbx_seq_one_letter_code
_entity_poly.pdbx_strand_id
1 'polypeptide(L)'
;MNPTKKNIIAELISTYDIKTAKDIQEALKDLLGETLQDMLESEMNEHLGINKDGLKEALGMYVGDGKSSKYWLTIFNELKNRGLKDIIILCADGLSGIKESINVAFPNTEYQRCIVHQVRNTLKYVSYKDKK
;
A
#
# COMPACT_ATOMS: atom_id res chain seq x y z
N MET A 1 -20.74 12.78 -28.83
CA MET A 1 -20.37 13.09 -27.43
C MET A 1 -21.48 13.92 -26.80
N ASN A 2 -22.02 13.52 -25.63
CA ASN A 2 -23.09 14.24 -24.95
C ASN A 2 -22.62 15.68 -24.60
N PRO A 3 -23.49 16.71 -24.69
CA PRO A 3 -23.22 18.09 -24.27
C PRO A 3 -22.42 18.22 -22.97
N THR A 4 -22.75 17.44 -21.94
CA THR A 4 -22.04 17.45 -20.66
C THR A 4 -20.55 17.13 -20.81
N LYS A 5 -20.22 16.13 -21.63
CA LYS A 5 -18.82 15.74 -21.88
C LYS A 5 -18.07 16.79 -22.71
N LYS A 6 -18.75 17.51 -23.60
CA LYS A 6 -18.15 18.63 -24.36
C LYS A 6 -17.80 19.81 -23.45
N ASN A 7 -18.70 20.15 -22.53
CA ASN A 7 -18.47 21.24 -21.59
C ASN A 7 -17.29 20.94 -20.66
N ILE A 8 -17.22 19.71 -20.12
CA ILE A 8 -16.10 19.28 -19.28
C ILE A 8 -14.75 19.38 -20.03
N ILE A 9 -14.70 18.95 -21.29
CA ILE A 9 -13.46 19.03 -22.08
C ILE A 9 -13.08 20.48 -22.38
N ALA A 10 -14.05 21.35 -22.69
CA ALA A 10 -13.79 22.77 -22.94
C ALA A 10 -13.26 23.48 -21.68
N GLU A 11 -13.83 23.17 -20.53
CA GLU A 11 -13.39 23.68 -19.24
C GLU A 11 -11.97 23.20 -18.89
N LEU A 12 -11.65 21.92 -19.12
CA LEU A 12 -10.30 21.38 -18.92
C LEU A 12 -9.26 22.04 -19.84
N ILE A 13 -9.59 22.24 -21.12
CA ILE A 13 -8.70 22.93 -22.07
C ILE A 13 -8.41 24.36 -21.62
N SER A 14 -9.43 25.06 -21.12
CA SER A 14 -9.28 26.43 -20.62
C SER A 14 -8.50 26.49 -19.31
N THR A 15 -8.78 25.61 -18.37
CA THR A 15 -8.17 25.60 -17.03
C THR A 15 -6.69 25.24 -17.07
N TYR A 16 -6.31 24.29 -17.93
CA TYR A 16 -4.92 23.84 -18.10
C TYR A 16 -4.16 24.58 -19.22
N ASP A 17 -4.76 25.59 -19.85
CA ASP A 17 -4.19 26.35 -20.98
C ASP A 17 -3.60 25.45 -22.09
N ILE A 18 -4.36 24.42 -22.48
CA ILE A 18 -3.88 23.37 -23.38
C ILE A 18 -3.73 23.92 -24.80
N LYS A 19 -2.49 23.96 -25.32
CA LYS A 19 -2.16 24.44 -26.68
C LYS A 19 -1.49 23.37 -27.54
N THR A 20 -0.89 22.37 -26.91
CA THR A 20 -0.09 21.34 -27.56
C THR A 20 -0.40 19.96 -27.00
N ALA A 21 0.06 18.92 -27.70
CA ALA A 21 -0.04 17.55 -27.20
C ALA A 21 0.74 17.33 -25.89
N LYS A 22 1.79 18.13 -25.62
CA LYS A 22 2.55 18.08 -24.37
C LYS A 22 1.72 18.59 -23.19
N ASP A 23 0.97 19.68 -23.40
CA ASP A 23 0.10 20.26 -22.37
C ASP A 23 -1.02 19.29 -21.99
N ILE A 24 -1.53 18.51 -22.96
CA ILE A 24 -2.47 17.41 -22.68
C ILE A 24 -1.84 16.35 -21.77
N GLN A 25 -0.58 15.96 -22.03
CA GLN A 25 0.11 14.96 -21.21
C GLN A 25 0.39 15.47 -19.79
N GLU A 26 0.72 16.75 -19.62
CA GLU A 26 0.94 17.37 -18.32
C GLU A 26 -0.38 17.51 -17.55
N ALA A 27 -1.45 17.98 -18.20
CA ALA A 27 -2.78 18.06 -17.60
C ALA A 27 -3.30 16.68 -17.16
N LEU A 28 -3.08 15.63 -17.96
CA LEU A 28 -3.46 14.26 -17.58
C LEU A 28 -2.65 13.74 -16.39
N LYS A 29 -1.35 14.05 -16.33
CA LYS A 29 -0.50 13.67 -15.19
C LYS A 29 -0.92 14.38 -13.90
N ASP A 30 -1.34 15.63 -13.98
CA ASP A 30 -1.81 16.39 -12.83
C ASP A 30 -3.18 15.87 -12.37
N LEU A 31 -4.15 15.80 -13.28
CA LEU A 31 -5.53 15.40 -12.98
C LEU A 31 -5.65 13.97 -12.46
N LEU A 32 -4.85 13.05 -13.01
CA LEU A 32 -4.86 11.64 -12.61
C LEU A 32 -3.74 11.29 -11.65
N GLY A 33 -2.73 12.16 -11.47
CA GLY A 33 -1.54 11.88 -10.68
C GLY A 33 -1.88 11.65 -9.22
N GLU A 34 -2.61 12.60 -8.60
CA GLU A 34 -3.03 12.48 -7.21
C GLU A 34 -4.00 11.31 -7.01
N THR A 35 -4.94 11.10 -7.94
CA THR A 35 -5.87 9.95 -7.85
C THR A 35 -5.15 8.62 -7.98
N LEU A 36 -4.22 8.50 -8.93
CA LEU A 36 -3.41 7.29 -9.10
C LEU A 36 -2.47 7.11 -7.91
N GLN A 37 -1.93 8.18 -7.35
CA GLN A 37 -1.11 8.14 -6.14
C GLN A 37 -1.94 7.66 -4.95
N ASP A 38 -3.12 8.22 -4.70
CA ASP A 38 -4.02 7.79 -3.63
C ASP A 38 -4.43 6.32 -3.80
N MET A 39 -4.74 5.90 -5.03
CA MET A 39 -5.04 4.51 -5.35
C MET A 39 -3.84 3.60 -5.07
N LEU A 40 -2.64 4.01 -5.49
CA LEU A 40 -1.41 3.24 -5.30
C LEU A 40 -1.00 3.18 -3.82
N GLU A 41 -1.09 4.28 -3.07
CA GLU A 41 -0.78 4.35 -1.65
C GLU A 41 -1.72 3.45 -0.83
N SER A 42 -2.98 3.32 -1.24
CA SER A 42 -3.93 2.39 -0.60
C SER A 42 -3.59 0.91 -0.81
N GLU A 43 -2.81 0.60 -1.85
CA GLU A 43 -2.38 -0.75 -2.23
C GLU A 43 -0.88 -0.99 -1.98
N MET A 44 -0.18 0.01 -1.42
CA MET A 44 1.25 -0.04 -1.17
C MET A 44 1.52 -0.59 0.23
N ASN A 45 2.21 -1.73 0.28
CA ASN A 45 2.67 -2.31 1.53
C ASN A 45 4.17 -2.05 1.70
N GLU A 46 4.53 -1.27 2.71
CA GLU A 46 5.90 -1.15 3.18
C GLU A 46 6.21 -2.24 4.22
N HIS A 47 7.27 -3.00 3.99
CA HIS A 47 7.74 -4.02 4.92
C HIS A 47 8.99 -3.52 5.62
N LEU A 48 8.86 -3.26 6.92
CA LEU A 48 9.97 -2.89 7.79
C LEU A 48 10.46 -4.11 8.57
N GLY A 49 11.77 -4.27 8.65
CA GLY A 49 12.46 -5.27 9.46
C GLY A 49 13.27 -4.62 10.58
N ILE A 50 13.49 -5.36 11.65
CA ILE A 50 14.50 -5.03 12.66
C ILE A 50 15.50 -6.18 12.68
N ASN A 51 16.77 -5.87 12.42
CA ASN A 51 17.82 -6.88 12.40
C ASN A 51 18.29 -7.23 13.83
N LYS A 52 19.16 -8.23 13.95
CA LYS A 52 19.71 -8.71 15.23
C LYS A 52 20.47 -7.63 16.02
N ASP A 53 20.92 -6.57 15.36
CA ASP A 53 21.64 -5.45 15.95
C ASP A 53 20.69 -4.32 16.39
N GLY A 54 19.37 -4.54 16.25
CA GLY A 54 18.32 -3.58 16.63
C GLY A 54 18.10 -2.47 15.61
N LEU A 55 18.71 -2.56 14.42
CA LEU A 55 18.58 -1.54 13.38
C LEU A 55 17.34 -1.79 12.53
N LYS A 56 16.61 -0.71 12.24
CA LYS A 56 15.46 -0.73 11.34
C LYS A 56 15.93 -0.70 9.89
N GLU A 57 15.36 -1.56 9.07
CA GLU A 57 15.66 -1.67 7.66
C GLU A 57 14.36 -1.78 6.85
N ALA A 58 14.30 -1.09 5.71
CA ALA A 58 13.24 -1.32 4.74
C ALA A 58 13.54 -2.61 3.98
N LEU A 59 12.71 -3.64 4.17
CA LEU A 59 12.89 -4.93 3.52
C LEU A 59 12.30 -4.92 2.11
N GLY A 60 11.25 -4.15 1.86
CA GLY A 60 10.68 -4.02 0.53
C GLY A 60 9.42 -3.15 0.52
N MET A 61 9.06 -2.71 -0.68
CA MET A 61 7.85 -1.98 -0.96
C MET A 61 7.16 -2.67 -2.13
N TYR A 62 5.91 -3.09 -1.92
CA TYR A 62 5.17 -3.83 -2.93
C TYR A 62 3.83 -3.17 -3.17
N VAL A 63 3.49 -3.02 -4.44
CA VAL A 63 2.16 -2.59 -4.87
C VAL A 63 1.35 -3.84 -5.18
N GLY A 64 0.17 -3.97 -4.60
CA GLY A 64 -0.76 -5.01 -4.96
C GLY A 64 -1.92 -5.16 -3.98
N ASP A 65 -2.86 -6.03 -4.33
CA ASP A 65 -4.16 -6.08 -3.67
C ASP A 65 -4.12 -6.53 -2.20
N GLY A 66 -3.00 -7.11 -1.72
CA GLY A 66 -2.81 -7.55 -0.34
C GLY A 66 -3.85 -8.57 0.15
N LYS A 67 -4.64 -9.14 -0.75
CA LYS A 67 -5.90 -9.86 -0.40
C LYS A 67 -5.78 -11.37 -0.51
N SER A 68 -4.71 -11.89 -1.12
CA SER A 68 -4.56 -13.32 -1.34
C SER A 68 -3.32 -13.91 -0.68
N SER A 69 -3.43 -15.15 -0.20
CA SER A 69 -2.26 -15.92 0.27
C SER A 69 -1.18 -16.02 -0.81
N LYS A 70 -1.56 -16.18 -2.07
CA LYS A 70 -0.61 -16.27 -3.19
C LYS A 70 0.25 -15.00 -3.33
N TYR A 71 -0.36 -13.83 -3.16
CA TYR A 71 0.35 -12.54 -3.16
C TYR A 71 1.41 -12.50 -2.05
N TRP A 72 1.01 -12.77 -0.80
CA TRP A 72 1.94 -12.77 0.35
C TRP A 72 3.06 -13.80 0.22
N LEU A 73 2.74 -15.00 -0.29
CA LEU A 73 3.73 -16.04 -0.49
C LEU A 73 4.78 -15.63 -1.55
N THR A 74 4.37 -14.86 -2.55
CA THR A 74 5.28 -14.31 -3.56
C THR A 74 6.27 -13.36 -2.92
N ILE A 75 5.80 -12.45 -2.05
CA ILE A 75 6.66 -11.52 -1.30
C ILE A 75 7.64 -12.28 -0.39
N PHE A 76 7.15 -13.25 0.39
CA PHE A 76 8.03 -14.00 1.30
C PHE A 76 9.09 -14.81 0.55
N ASN A 77 8.76 -15.40 -0.60
CA ASN A 77 9.72 -16.09 -1.43
C ASN A 77 10.74 -15.13 -2.06
N GLU A 78 10.32 -13.93 -2.44
CA GLU A 78 11.22 -12.88 -2.94
C GLU A 78 12.24 -12.48 -1.87
N LEU A 79 11.80 -12.25 -0.63
CA LEU A 79 12.69 -11.96 0.50
C LEU A 79 13.68 -13.10 0.78
N LYS A 80 13.23 -14.37 0.69
CA LYS A 80 14.14 -15.52 0.78
C LYS A 80 15.19 -15.53 -0.32
N ASN A 81 14.78 -15.25 -1.56
CA ASN A 81 15.68 -15.22 -2.71
C ASN A 81 16.73 -14.10 -2.57
N ARG A 82 16.41 -13.03 -1.86
CA ARG A 82 17.35 -11.97 -1.47
C ARG A 82 18.26 -12.32 -0.30
N GLY A 83 18.08 -13.50 0.31
CA GLY A 83 18.94 -14.00 1.37
C GLY A 83 18.36 -13.86 2.77
N LEU A 84 17.09 -13.44 2.94
CA LEU A 84 16.43 -13.47 4.24
C LEU A 84 16.25 -14.93 4.68
N LYS A 85 16.96 -15.31 5.75
CA LYS A 85 17.01 -16.71 6.19
C LYS A 85 15.88 -17.07 7.14
N ASP A 86 15.55 -16.16 8.05
CA ASP A 86 14.60 -16.43 9.12
C ASP A 86 13.92 -15.14 9.58
N ILE A 87 12.71 -15.31 10.13
CA ILE A 87 11.90 -14.25 10.72
C ILE A 87 11.40 -14.79 12.05
N ILE A 88 11.80 -14.16 13.17
CA ILE A 88 11.36 -14.60 14.50
C ILE A 88 9.89 -14.24 14.72
N ILE A 89 9.52 -12.99 14.40
CA ILE A 89 8.16 -12.46 14.59
C ILE A 89 7.71 -11.73 13.32
N LEU A 90 6.54 -12.08 12.81
CA LEU A 90 5.82 -11.28 11.82
C LEU A 90 4.68 -10.51 12.51
N CYS A 91 4.69 -9.19 12.39
CA CYS A 91 3.68 -8.30 12.97
C CYS A 91 2.86 -7.61 11.86
N ALA A 92 1.56 -7.92 11.74
CA ALA A 92 0.71 -7.39 10.66
C ALA A 92 -0.74 -7.08 11.11
N ASP A 93 -1.49 -6.29 10.33
CA ASP A 93 -2.87 -5.86 10.64
C ASP A 93 -3.95 -6.95 10.43
N GLY A 94 -3.61 -8.24 10.51
CA GLY A 94 -4.61 -9.29 10.29
C GLY A 94 -5.07 -9.44 8.83
N LEU A 95 -4.21 -9.11 7.86
CA LEU A 95 -4.50 -9.20 6.43
C LEU A 95 -4.85 -10.64 6.01
N SER A 96 -5.82 -10.78 5.12
CA SER A 96 -6.28 -12.09 4.63
C SER A 96 -5.15 -12.87 3.97
N GLY A 97 -4.97 -14.12 4.36
CA GLY A 97 -4.02 -15.03 3.74
C GLY A 97 -2.56 -14.88 4.19
N ILE A 98 -2.22 -13.83 4.95
CA ILE A 98 -0.83 -13.58 5.34
C ILE A 98 -0.31 -14.60 6.35
N LYS A 99 -1.17 -15.06 7.27
CA LYS A 99 -0.81 -16.03 8.32
C LYS A 99 -0.55 -17.40 7.71
N GLU A 100 -1.37 -17.79 6.75
CA GLU A 100 -1.19 -19.04 6.00
C GLU A 100 0.10 -18.99 5.19
N SER A 101 0.37 -17.87 4.51
CA SER A 101 1.55 -17.72 3.68
C SER A 101 2.86 -17.65 4.47
N ILE A 102 2.88 -16.99 5.63
CA ILE A 102 4.09 -16.96 6.46
C ILE A 102 4.38 -18.35 7.03
N ASN A 103 3.38 -19.12 7.45
CA ASN A 103 3.60 -20.48 7.95
C ASN A 103 4.17 -21.42 6.88
N VAL A 104 3.87 -21.18 5.60
CA VAL A 104 4.44 -21.92 4.47
C VAL A 104 5.86 -21.46 4.17
N ALA A 105 6.11 -20.14 4.15
CA ALA A 105 7.42 -19.61 3.82
C ALA A 105 8.41 -19.76 4.99
N PHE A 106 8.06 -19.35 6.18
CA PHE A 106 8.91 -19.37 7.37
C PHE A 106 8.16 -20.08 8.51
N PRO A 107 8.20 -21.43 8.57
CA PRO A 107 7.37 -22.22 9.49
C PRO A 107 7.62 -21.98 10.98
N ASN A 108 8.80 -21.46 11.32
CA ASN A 108 9.18 -21.16 12.71
C ASN A 108 8.81 -19.73 13.13
N THR A 109 8.28 -18.91 12.22
CA THR A 109 7.91 -17.53 12.51
C THR A 109 6.67 -17.47 13.38
N GLU A 110 6.74 -16.70 14.46
CA GLU A 110 5.58 -16.39 15.27
C GLU A 110 4.77 -15.25 14.62
N TYR A 111 3.50 -15.51 14.32
CA TYR A 111 2.59 -14.49 13.80
C TYR A 111 1.91 -13.74 14.94
N GLN A 112 2.08 -12.42 14.99
CA GLN A 112 1.43 -11.52 15.93
C GLN A 112 0.58 -10.48 15.20
N ARG A 113 -0.64 -10.23 15.69
CA ARG A 113 -1.45 -9.10 15.20
C ARG A 113 -0.86 -7.78 15.73
N CYS A 114 -0.73 -6.80 14.85
CA CYS A 114 -0.15 -5.52 15.20
C CYS A 114 -1.06 -4.73 16.14
N ILE A 115 -0.61 -4.54 17.39
CA ILE A 115 -1.34 -3.76 18.40
C ILE A 115 -1.53 -2.30 17.99
N VAL A 116 -0.57 -1.72 17.25
CA VAL A 116 -0.66 -0.34 16.78
C VAL A 116 -1.81 -0.20 15.79
N HIS A 117 -1.92 -1.12 14.84
CA HIS A 117 -3.05 -1.13 13.92
C HIS A 117 -4.36 -1.44 14.64
N GLN A 118 -4.35 -2.36 15.61
CA GLN A 118 -5.54 -2.67 16.41
C GLN A 118 -6.05 -1.43 17.15
N VAL A 119 -5.18 -0.70 17.85
CA VAL A 119 -5.53 0.54 18.56
C VAL A 119 -6.00 1.62 17.59
N ARG A 120 -5.32 1.81 16.46
CA ARG A 120 -5.77 2.78 15.44
C ARG A 120 -7.15 2.42 14.88
N ASN A 121 -7.38 1.14 14.58
CA ASN A 121 -8.62 0.65 14.02
C ASN A 121 -9.78 0.76 15.03
N THR A 122 -9.56 0.51 16.32
CA THR A 122 -10.59 0.71 17.35
C THR A 122 -10.89 2.18 17.60
N LEU A 123 -9.87 3.04 17.63
CA LEU A 123 -10.04 4.49 17.85
C LEU A 123 -10.72 5.22 16.68
N LYS A 124 -10.87 4.61 15.50
CA LYS A 124 -11.65 5.19 14.38
C LYS A 124 -13.13 5.39 14.75
N TYR A 125 -13.66 4.54 15.63
CA TYR A 125 -15.06 4.56 16.04
C TYR A 125 -15.33 5.39 17.30
N VAL A 126 -14.29 6.02 17.85
CA VAL A 126 -14.38 6.84 19.06
C VAL A 126 -14.37 8.32 18.66
N SER A 127 -15.25 9.11 19.29
CA SER A 127 -15.30 10.56 19.07
C SER A 127 -13.94 11.19 19.40
N TYR A 128 -13.54 12.24 18.69
CA TYR A 128 -12.22 12.85 18.89
C TYR A 128 -11.96 13.29 20.34
N LYS A 129 -13.01 13.76 21.03
CA LYS A 129 -12.94 14.22 22.43
C LYS A 129 -12.69 13.09 23.42
N ASP A 130 -13.00 11.85 23.03
CA ASP A 130 -12.93 10.66 23.88
C ASP A 130 -11.72 9.77 23.55
N LYS A 131 -10.91 10.13 22.55
CA LYS A 131 -9.63 9.46 22.28
C LYS A 131 -8.65 9.82 23.40
N LYS A 132 -8.25 8.81 24.18
CA LYS A 132 -7.24 8.93 25.25
C LYS A 132 -5.88 8.42 24.79
#